data_AF-A0A7X7JKT8-F1
#
_entry.id   AF-A0A7X7JKT8-F1
#
_cell.length_a   1.000
_cell.length_b   1.000
_cell.length_c   1.000
_cell.angle_alpha   90.00
_cell.angle_beta   90.00
_cell.angle_gamma   90.00
#
_symmetry.space_group_name_H-M   'P 1'
#
loop_
_entity.id
_entity.type
_entity.pdbx_description
1 polymer ?
#
loop_
_entity_poly.entity_id
_entity_poly.type
_entity_poly.pdbx_seq_one_letter_code
_entity_poly.pdbx_strand_id
1 'polypeptide(L)'
;MARSHAVELEEREEVTERPSHFAELSPSFQALRGSLDHFVEQVRELGPANTPEQILRLGELVYGVMRATAADSSERAKRSSLRRIAAHPDVPFKVTTIWRAVSVYEMSLRIPHLFGVEGLGISHLRAVIGLDPADQERLLTQAARERWTKRQLEREASKFRDGSRGRRPLPQITIWARELKRTLERSSELDDLEDVSAAARAEAIDTLRELEARIQELCQRLACATE
;
A
#
# COMPACT_ATOMS: atom_id res chain seq x y z
N MET A 1 -39.48 35.19 -27.17
CA MET A 1 -38.35 35.07 -26.22
C MET A 1 -38.66 33.97 -25.22
N ALA A 2 -37.63 33.24 -24.79
CA ALA A 2 -37.64 32.06 -23.91
C ALA A 2 -38.12 30.74 -24.55
N ARG A 3 -37.16 29.96 -25.08
CA ARG A 3 -37.25 28.49 -25.05
C ARG A 3 -35.96 27.94 -24.44
N SER A 4 -36.22 27.08 -23.46
CA SER A 4 -35.30 26.32 -22.63
C SER A 4 -34.36 25.46 -23.50
N HIS A 5 -33.06 25.60 -23.32
CA HIS A 5 -32.10 24.57 -23.72
C HIS A 5 -31.72 23.78 -22.47
N ALA A 6 -32.59 22.83 -22.13
CA ALA A 6 -32.17 21.68 -21.36
C ALA A 6 -31.24 20.87 -22.27
N VAL A 7 -29.96 20.82 -21.92
CA VAL A 7 -29.03 19.86 -22.54
C VAL A 7 -29.37 18.52 -21.94
N GLU A 8 -30.02 17.70 -22.75
CA GLU A 8 -30.29 16.28 -22.51
C GLU A 8 -28.95 15.58 -22.23
N LEU A 9 -28.79 15.15 -20.98
CA LEU A 9 -27.79 14.18 -20.58
C LEU A 9 -28.35 12.81 -21.00
N GLU A 10 -28.18 12.47 -22.28
CA GLU A 10 -28.40 11.12 -22.77
C GLU A 10 -27.48 10.14 -22.02
N GLU A 11 -28.15 9.23 -21.32
CA GLU A 11 -27.77 7.83 -21.11
C GLU A 11 -26.30 7.57 -20.78
N ARG A 12 -26.00 7.64 -19.48
CA ARG A 12 -24.81 7.02 -18.90
C ARG A 12 -24.88 5.51 -19.17
N GLU A 13 -24.04 5.06 -20.10
CA GLU A 13 -23.69 3.66 -20.32
C GLU A 13 -23.48 2.94 -18.98
N GLU A 14 -23.97 1.70 -18.95
CA GLU A 14 -23.84 0.73 -17.86
C GLU A 14 -22.47 0.82 -17.19
N VAL A 15 -22.49 0.80 -15.86
CA VAL A 15 -21.30 0.55 -15.04
C VAL A 15 -20.79 -0.85 -15.41
N THR A 16 -19.91 -0.91 -16.40
CA THR A 16 -19.20 -2.12 -16.78
C THR A 16 -18.22 -2.40 -15.65
N GLU A 17 -18.62 -3.28 -14.73
CA GLU A 17 -17.69 -3.89 -13.80
C GLU A 17 -16.50 -4.41 -14.62
N ARG A 18 -15.28 -3.99 -14.30
CA ARG A 18 -14.10 -4.56 -14.93
C ARG A 18 -14.04 -6.03 -14.48
N PRO A 19 -14.18 -7.02 -15.38
CA PRO A 19 -14.05 -8.41 -14.99
C PRO A 19 -12.63 -8.62 -14.45
N SER A 20 -12.54 -9.01 -13.18
CA SER A 20 -11.30 -9.47 -12.57
C SER A 20 -11.17 -10.95 -12.91
N HIS A 21 -10.14 -11.35 -13.65
CA HIS A 21 -9.92 -12.76 -14.01
C HIS A 21 -9.73 -13.65 -12.76
N PHE A 22 -9.45 -13.07 -11.60
CA PHE A 22 -9.37 -13.80 -10.33
C PHE A 22 -10.68 -14.41 -9.84
N ALA A 23 -11.85 -13.89 -10.21
CA ALA A 23 -13.12 -14.48 -9.79
C ALA A 23 -13.27 -15.92 -10.32
N GLU A 24 -12.68 -16.20 -11.48
CA GLU A 24 -12.68 -17.50 -12.14
C GLU A 24 -11.60 -18.46 -11.59
N LEU A 25 -10.58 -17.94 -10.90
CA LEU A 25 -9.40 -18.70 -10.44
C LEU A 25 -9.52 -19.21 -8.98
N SER A 26 -10.73 -19.20 -8.40
CA SER A 26 -10.95 -19.18 -6.94
C SER A 26 -10.70 -20.46 -6.10
N PRO A 27 -10.50 -21.68 -6.62
CA PRO A 27 -10.02 -22.79 -5.76
C PRO A 27 -8.52 -23.13 -5.91
N SER A 28 -7.93 -22.84 -7.08
CA SER A 28 -6.57 -23.25 -7.45
C SER A 28 -5.46 -22.39 -6.83
N PHE A 29 -5.79 -21.18 -6.37
CA PHE A 29 -4.84 -20.28 -5.71
C PHE A 29 -4.44 -20.72 -4.27
N GLN A 30 -5.10 -21.71 -3.67
CA GLN A 30 -4.73 -22.21 -2.34
C GLN A 30 -3.44 -23.07 -2.33
N ALA A 31 -2.87 -23.43 -3.49
CA ALA A 31 -1.68 -24.27 -3.64
C ALA A 31 -0.36 -23.48 -3.75
N LEU A 32 -0.17 -22.43 -2.94
CA LEU A 32 0.71 -21.28 -3.24
C LEU A 32 2.25 -21.49 -3.22
N ARG A 33 2.78 -22.71 -3.10
CA ARG A 33 4.20 -22.96 -3.47
C ARG A 33 4.38 -23.18 -4.97
N GLY A 34 3.39 -23.76 -5.67
CA GLY A 34 3.38 -23.86 -7.14
C GLY A 34 2.95 -22.56 -7.85
N SER A 35 2.37 -21.61 -7.11
CA SER A 35 1.88 -20.34 -7.67
C SER A 35 2.96 -19.30 -7.90
N LEU A 36 4.09 -19.33 -7.17
CA LEU A 36 5.17 -18.37 -7.39
C LEU A 36 5.91 -18.65 -8.70
N ASP A 37 6.17 -19.92 -9.02
CA ASP A 37 6.80 -20.32 -10.29
C ASP A 37 5.88 -19.99 -11.47
N HIS A 38 4.57 -20.26 -11.34
CA HIS A 38 3.58 -19.87 -12.33
C HIS A 38 3.44 -18.34 -12.47
N PHE A 39 3.51 -17.60 -11.36
CA PHE A 39 3.57 -16.14 -11.37
C PHE A 39 4.83 -15.65 -12.09
N VAL A 40 5.98 -16.25 -11.82
CA VAL A 40 7.26 -15.93 -12.47
C VAL A 40 7.18 -16.16 -13.97
N GLU A 41 6.57 -17.26 -14.41
CA GLU A 41 6.35 -17.55 -15.82
C GLU A 41 5.46 -16.49 -16.48
N GLN A 42 4.29 -16.17 -15.90
CA GLN A 42 3.42 -15.11 -16.41
C GLN A 42 4.09 -13.72 -16.41
N VAL A 43 4.94 -13.45 -15.42
CA VAL A 43 5.72 -12.20 -15.31
C VAL A 43 6.82 -12.13 -16.36
N ARG A 44 7.46 -13.25 -16.72
CA ARG A 44 8.43 -13.31 -17.81
C ARG A 44 7.76 -13.10 -19.17
N GLU A 45 6.60 -13.72 -19.39
CA GLU A 45 5.81 -13.57 -20.62
C GLU A 45 5.34 -12.13 -20.85
N LEU A 46 5.06 -11.38 -19.78
CA LEU A 46 4.69 -9.97 -19.85
C LEU A 46 5.78 -9.07 -20.46
N GLY A 47 7.05 -9.49 -20.43
CA GLY A 47 8.18 -8.68 -20.89
C GLY A 47 8.35 -7.36 -20.11
N PRO A 48 9.02 -6.34 -20.67
CA PRO A 48 9.11 -5.03 -20.03
C PRO A 48 7.73 -4.37 -20.02
N ALA A 49 7.10 -4.28 -18.85
CA ALA A 49 5.76 -3.72 -18.66
C ALA A 49 5.72 -2.21 -18.97
N ASN A 50 5.55 -1.91 -20.26
CA ASN A 50 5.64 -0.58 -20.84
C ASN A 50 4.27 -0.05 -21.27
N THR A 51 3.28 -0.92 -21.48
CA THR A 51 1.91 -0.51 -21.83
C THR A 51 0.98 -0.43 -20.60
N PRO A 52 -0.12 0.33 -20.69
CA PRO A 52 -1.16 0.34 -19.69
C PRO A 52 -1.69 -1.04 -19.28
N GLU A 53 -1.92 -1.88 -20.27
CA GLU A 53 -2.48 -3.22 -20.14
C GLU A 53 -1.50 -4.13 -19.42
N GLN A 54 -0.21 -4.07 -19.79
CA GLN A 54 0.84 -4.87 -19.14
C GLN A 54 1.01 -4.51 -17.66
N ILE A 55 0.96 -3.22 -17.32
CA ILE A 55 1.06 -2.80 -15.91
C ILE A 55 -0.19 -3.19 -15.13
N LEU A 56 -1.37 -3.11 -15.74
CA LEU A 56 -2.60 -3.57 -15.11
C LEU A 56 -2.56 -5.08 -14.87
N ARG A 57 -2.09 -5.85 -15.84
CA ARG A 57 -1.92 -7.30 -15.72
C ARG A 57 -0.88 -7.66 -14.65
N LEU A 58 0.27 -6.97 -14.62
CA LEU A 58 1.25 -7.11 -13.55
C LEU A 58 0.64 -6.81 -12.18
N GLY A 59 -0.16 -5.74 -12.07
CA GLY A 59 -0.86 -5.37 -10.84
C GLY A 59 -1.86 -6.43 -10.41
N GLU A 60 -2.63 -6.99 -11.35
CA GLU A 60 -3.54 -8.13 -11.16
C GLU A 60 -2.79 -9.31 -10.53
N LEU A 61 -1.72 -9.77 -11.18
CA LEU A 61 -0.96 -10.95 -10.78
C LEU A 61 -0.39 -10.81 -9.38
N VAL A 62 0.23 -9.67 -9.10
CA VAL A 62 0.82 -9.39 -7.79
C VAL A 62 -0.28 -9.30 -6.72
N TYR A 63 -1.41 -8.66 -7.03
CA TYR A 63 -2.53 -8.54 -6.12
C TYR A 63 -3.15 -9.91 -5.77
N GLY A 64 -3.21 -10.81 -6.74
CA GLY A 64 -3.58 -12.22 -6.54
C GLY A 64 -2.66 -12.95 -5.56
N VAL A 65 -1.35 -12.89 -5.79
CA VAL A 65 -0.34 -13.47 -4.90
C VAL A 65 -0.44 -12.86 -3.50
N MET A 66 -0.65 -11.55 -3.39
CA MET A 66 -0.84 -10.88 -2.11
C MET A 66 -2.09 -11.37 -1.37
N ARG A 67 -3.24 -11.53 -2.05
CA ARG A 67 -4.45 -12.04 -1.40
C ARG A 67 -4.31 -13.49 -0.95
N ALA A 68 -3.63 -14.32 -1.73
CA ALA A 68 -3.47 -15.73 -1.39
C ALA A 68 -2.38 -15.98 -0.31
N THR A 69 -1.45 -15.03 -0.11
CA THR A 69 -0.47 -15.06 0.99
C THR A 69 -0.92 -14.33 2.26
N ALA A 70 -2.03 -13.59 2.21
CA ALA A 70 -2.45 -12.73 3.32
C ALA A 70 -3.23 -13.52 4.38
N ALA A 71 -2.59 -13.78 5.52
CA ALA A 71 -3.26 -14.05 6.80
C ALA A 71 -3.63 -12.74 7.55
N ASP A 72 -3.02 -11.60 7.16
CA ASP A 72 -3.20 -10.27 7.77
C ASP A 72 -3.25 -9.19 6.66
N SER A 73 -4.30 -8.37 6.66
CA SER A 73 -4.59 -7.35 5.64
C SER A 73 -3.89 -6.00 5.89
N SER A 74 -3.01 -5.92 6.89
CA SER A 74 -2.33 -4.69 7.25
C SER A 74 -1.41 -4.14 6.14
N GLU A 75 -1.34 -2.81 5.99
CA GLU A 75 -0.47 -2.09 5.04
C GLU A 75 1.02 -2.45 5.21
N ARG A 76 1.43 -2.86 6.42
CA ARG A 76 2.78 -3.36 6.71
C ARG A 76 3.01 -4.74 6.11
N ALA A 77 2.05 -5.66 6.24
CA ALA A 77 2.12 -6.98 5.62
C ALA A 77 2.20 -6.86 4.09
N LYS A 78 1.40 -5.97 3.48
CA LYS A 78 1.46 -5.66 2.04
C LYS A 78 2.86 -5.26 1.57
N ARG A 79 3.51 -4.32 2.27
CA ARG A 79 4.87 -3.86 1.90
C ARG A 79 5.94 -4.94 2.06
N SER A 80 5.78 -5.81 3.05
CA SER A 80 6.65 -6.98 3.25
C SER A 80 6.51 -7.96 2.08
N SER A 81 5.28 -8.29 1.67
CA SER A 81 4.99 -9.17 0.54
C SER A 81 5.52 -8.61 -0.78
N LEU A 82 5.36 -7.30 -1.04
CA LEU A 82 5.91 -6.67 -2.25
C LEU A 82 7.44 -6.74 -2.32
N ARG A 83 8.14 -6.56 -1.18
CA ARG A 83 9.61 -6.69 -1.12
C ARG A 83 10.05 -8.13 -1.35
N ARG A 84 9.32 -9.10 -0.80
CA ARG A 84 9.59 -10.53 -1.01
C ARG A 84 9.43 -10.92 -2.48
N ILE A 85 8.37 -10.46 -3.14
CA ILE A 85 8.15 -10.70 -4.58
C ILE A 85 9.28 -10.06 -5.40
N ALA A 86 9.63 -8.81 -5.11
CA ALA A 86 10.70 -8.11 -5.83
C ALA A 86 12.10 -8.70 -5.62
N ALA A 87 12.32 -9.44 -4.52
CA ALA A 87 13.60 -10.08 -4.21
C ALA A 87 13.77 -11.42 -4.93
N HIS A 88 12.73 -11.95 -5.57
CA HIS A 88 12.81 -13.21 -6.30
C HIS A 88 13.72 -13.05 -7.54
N PRO A 89 14.69 -13.95 -7.77
CA PRO A 89 15.71 -13.79 -8.82
C PRO A 89 15.11 -13.68 -10.23
N ASP A 90 13.96 -14.32 -10.43
CA ASP A 90 13.28 -14.35 -11.73
C ASP A 90 12.25 -13.24 -11.96
N VAL A 91 12.07 -12.34 -11.01
CA VAL A 91 11.17 -11.19 -11.16
C VAL A 91 11.97 -10.00 -11.70
N PRO A 92 11.73 -9.54 -12.95
CA PRO A 92 12.53 -8.49 -13.59
C PRO A 92 12.13 -7.08 -13.14
N PHE A 93 11.28 -6.95 -12.11
CA PHE A 93 10.68 -5.68 -11.69
C PHE A 93 11.17 -5.23 -10.32
N LYS A 94 11.56 -3.95 -10.25
CA LYS A 94 11.85 -3.30 -8.97
C LYS A 94 10.59 -3.23 -8.11
N VAL A 95 10.76 -3.27 -6.79
CA VAL A 95 9.66 -3.15 -5.82
C VAL A 95 8.78 -1.92 -6.05
N THR A 96 9.34 -0.80 -6.54
CA THR A 96 8.59 0.42 -6.86
C THR A 96 7.71 0.27 -8.10
N THR A 97 8.13 -0.52 -9.10
CA THR A 97 7.32 -0.85 -10.27
C THR A 97 6.15 -1.73 -9.86
N ILE A 98 6.42 -2.76 -9.06
CA ILE A 98 5.41 -3.68 -8.52
C ILE A 98 4.38 -2.92 -7.69
N TRP A 99 4.83 -2.08 -6.75
CA TRP A 99 3.93 -1.26 -5.93
C TRP A 99 3.03 -0.36 -6.79
N ARG A 100 3.59 0.35 -7.78
CA ARG A 100 2.81 1.20 -8.70
C ARG A 100 1.78 0.39 -9.49
N ALA A 101 2.17 -0.80 -9.97
CA ALA A 101 1.27 -1.67 -10.72
C ALA A 101 0.09 -2.11 -9.86
N VAL A 102 0.34 -2.57 -8.63
CA VAL A 102 -0.71 -2.94 -7.67
C VAL A 102 -1.61 -1.75 -7.34
N SER A 103 -1.05 -0.57 -7.05
CA SER A 103 -1.86 0.61 -6.74
C SER A 103 -2.76 1.05 -7.89
N VAL A 104 -2.28 0.95 -9.14
CA VAL A 104 -3.09 1.25 -10.33
C VAL A 104 -4.16 0.19 -10.53
N TYR A 105 -3.85 -1.09 -10.30
CA TYR A 105 -4.84 -2.16 -10.38
C TYR A 105 -5.94 -2.03 -9.31
N GLU A 106 -5.58 -1.84 -8.03
CA GLU A 106 -6.53 -1.59 -6.93
C GLU A 106 -7.39 -0.35 -7.21
N MET A 107 -6.84 0.69 -7.85
CA MET A 107 -7.61 1.85 -8.30
C MET A 107 -8.61 1.48 -9.40
N SER A 108 -8.22 0.59 -10.33
CA SER A 108 -9.10 0.13 -11.40
C SER A 108 -10.29 -0.70 -10.93
N LEU A 109 -10.14 -1.38 -9.79
CA LEU A 109 -11.26 -2.08 -9.15
C LEU A 109 -12.25 -1.13 -8.50
N ARG A 110 -11.79 0.03 -8.03
CA ARG A 110 -12.63 1.03 -7.33
C ARG A 110 -13.30 2.02 -8.28
N ILE A 111 -12.59 2.41 -9.34
CA ILE A 111 -13.02 3.47 -10.26
C ILE A 111 -12.90 2.96 -11.71
N PRO A 112 -13.66 1.91 -12.11
CA PRO A 112 -13.46 1.21 -13.38
C PRO A 112 -13.69 2.11 -14.60
N HIS A 113 -14.66 3.04 -14.53
CA HIS A 113 -15.05 3.93 -15.64
C HIS A 113 -13.96 4.93 -16.08
N LEU A 114 -12.87 5.09 -15.31
CA LEU A 114 -11.75 5.97 -15.68
C LEU A 114 -10.58 5.23 -16.35
N PHE A 115 -10.69 3.92 -16.52
CA PHE A 115 -9.67 3.11 -17.20
C PHE A 115 -10.08 2.89 -18.66
N GLY A 116 -9.16 3.19 -19.58
CA GLY A 116 -9.45 3.15 -21.02
C GLY A 116 -9.98 4.47 -21.60
N VAL A 117 -10.25 5.47 -20.75
CA VAL A 117 -10.63 6.81 -21.19
C VAL A 117 -9.50 7.44 -22.00
N GLU A 118 -9.84 7.95 -23.20
CA GLU A 118 -8.89 8.61 -24.08
C GLU A 118 -8.21 9.80 -23.37
N GLY A 119 -6.88 9.88 -23.46
CA GLY A 119 -6.07 10.90 -22.78
C GLY A 119 -5.61 10.49 -21.37
N LEU A 120 -6.22 9.50 -20.71
CA LEU A 120 -5.77 8.98 -19.42
C LEU A 120 -4.80 7.80 -19.56
N GLY A 121 -3.57 8.09 -19.97
CA GLY A 121 -2.48 7.10 -19.93
C GLY A 121 -2.04 6.74 -18.50
N ILE A 122 -1.25 5.67 -18.36
CA ILE A 122 -0.75 5.19 -17.06
C ILE A 122 0.00 6.23 -16.24
N SER A 123 0.70 7.14 -16.91
CA SER A 123 1.40 8.22 -16.24
C SER A 123 0.45 9.14 -15.45
N HIS A 124 -0.79 9.31 -15.92
CA HIS A 124 -1.84 10.05 -15.19
C HIS A 124 -2.31 9.27 -13.97
N LEU A 125 -2.63 7.98 -14.15
CA LEU A 125 -3.05 7.11 -13.05
C LEU A 125 -1.99 7.04 -11.94
N ARG A 126 -0.71 7.00 -12.32
CA ARG A 126 0.41 7.05 -11.37
C ARG A 126 0.55 8.38 -10.65
N ALA A 127 0.16 9.49 -11.27
CA ALA A 127 0.31 10.82 -10.69
C ALA A 127 -0.57 11.01 -9.44
N VAL A 128 -1.70 10.30 -9.34
CA VAL A 128 -2.64 10.40 -8.22
C VAL A 128 -2.46 9.32 -7.15
N ILE A 129 -1.49 8.40 -7.32
CA ILE A 129 -1.21 7.40 -6.28
C ILE A 129 -0.87 8.11 -4.96
N GLY A 130 -1.44 7.59 -3.86
CA GLY A 130 -1.24 8.09 -2.50
C GLY A 130 -2.20 9.19 -2.07
N LEU A 131 -3.05 9.69 -2.97
CA LEU A 131 -4.18 10.54 -2.60
C LEU A 131 -5.34 9.71 -2.04
N ASP A 132 -6.26 10.36 -1.33
CA ASP A 132 -7.51 9.72 -0.91
C ASP A 132 -8.36 9.29 -2.11
N PRO A 133 -9.14 8.19 -2.02
CA PRO A 133 -9.95 7.67 -3.12
C PRO A 133 -10.82 8.70 -3.84
N ALA A 134 -11.48 9.59 -3.08
CA ALA A 134 -12.34 10.63 -3.62
C ALA A 134 -11.55 11.67 -4.42
N ASP A 135 -10.33 12.02 -3.97
CA ASP A 135 -9.46 12.95 -4.69
C ASP A 135 -8.86 12.33 -5.95
N GLN A 136 -8.55 11.03 -5.92
CA GLN A 136 -8.10 10.31 -7.12
C GLN A 136 -9.15 10.38 -8.22
N GLU A 137 -10.40 10.01 -7.90
CA GLU A 137 -11.51 10.02 -8.85
C GLU A 137 -11.77 11.44 -9.38
N ARG A 138 -11.92 12.41 -8.48
CA ARG A 138 -12.19 13.81 -8.85
C ARG A 138 -11.13 14.37 -9.80
N LEU A 139 -9.85 14.17 -9.49
CA LEU A 139 -8.75 14.68 -10.31
C LEU A 139 -8.62 13.95 -11.65
N LEU A 140 -8.83 12.64 -11.69
CA LEU A 140 -8.78 11.87 -12.93
C LEU A 140 -9.95 12.21 -13.86
N THR A 141 -11.17 12.34 -13.31
CA THR A 141 -12.35 12.79 -14.07
C THR A 141 -12.13 14.19 -14.62
N GLN A 142 -11.57 15.10 -13.83
CA GLN A 142 -11.25 16.43 -14.30
C GLN A 142 -10.16 16.41 -15.38
N ALA A 143 -9.11 15.61 -15.20
CA ALA A 143 -8.05 15.44 -16.18
C ALA A 143 -8.56 14.89 -17.52
N ALA A 144 -9.49 13.92 -17.50
CA ALA A 144 -10.14 13.41 -18.71
C ALA A 144 -10.94 14.52 -19.42
N ARG A 145 -11.82 15.21 -18.67
CA ARG A 145 -12.68 16.25 -19.22
C ARG A 145 -11.91 17.42 -19.82
N GLU A 146 -10.84 17.85 -19.15
CA GLU A 146 -10.05 19.02 -19.51
C GLU A 146 -8.79 18.67 -20.30
N ARG A 147 -8.60 17.39 -20.65
CA ARG A 147 -7.43 16.84 -21.36
C ARG A 147 -6.11 17.28 -20.73
N TRP A 148 -6.01 17.19 -19.41
CA TRP A 148 -4.80 17.57 -18.70
C TRP A 148 -3.63 16.67 -19.12
N THR A 149 -2.49 17.31 -19.33
CA THR A 149 -1.22 16.59 -19.39
C THR A 149 -0.86 16.02 -18.02
N LYS A 150 0.00 14.99 -18.01
CA LYS A 150 0.57 14.41 -16.78
C LYS A 150 1.11 15.48 -15.83
N ARG A 151 1.82 16.48 -16.37
CA ARG A 151 2.44 17.57 -15.59
C ARG A 151 1.40 18.47 -14.93
N GLN A 152 0.28 18.73 -15.60
CA GLN A 152 -0.83 19.48 -15.00
C GLN A 152 -1.48 18.67 -13.89
N LEU A 153 -1.77 17.39 -14.13
CA LEU A 153 -2.33 16.52 -13.10
C LEU A 153 -1.40 16.38 -11.89
N GLU A 154 -0.08 16.26 -12.07
CA GLU A 154 0.89 16.23 -10.96
C GLU A 154 0.87 17.53 -10.13
N ARG A 155 0.73 18.67 -10.79
CA ARG A 155 0.62 19.98 -10.12
C ARG A 155 -0.67 20.06 -9.30
N GLU A 156 -1.80 19.65 -9.87
CA GLU A 156 -3.07 19.66 -9.15
C GLU A 156 -3.07 18.63 -8.00
N ALA A 157 -2.58 17.42 -8.24
CA ALA A 157 -2.39 16.40 -7.23
C ALA A 157 -1.50 16.86 -6.07
N SER A 158 -0.45 17.65 -6.33
CA SER A 158 0.43 18.16 -5.26
C SER A 158 -0.30 19.04 -4.24
N LYS A 159 -1.39 19.72 -4.62
CA LYS A 159 -2.18 20.55 -3.69
C LYS A 159 -2.88 19.70 -2.61
N PHE A 160 -3.22 18.47 -2.96
CA PHE A 160 -3.80 17.48 -2.04
C PHE A 160 -2.71 16.76 -1.22
N ARG A 161 -1.44 16.93 -1.61
CA ARG A 161 -0.29 16.37 -0.91
C ARG A 161 0.26 17.26 0.20
N ASP A 162 -0.12 18.52 0.27
CA ASP A 162 0.39 19.45 1.29
C ASP A 162 -0.18 19.21 2.70
N GLY A 163 -1.21 18.37 2.85
CA GLY A 163 -1.63 17.75 4.12
C GLY A 163 -1.07 16.34 4.35
N SER A 164 -0.48 15.72 3.33
CA SER A 164 -0.08 14.31 3.28
C SER A 164 1.35 14.12 2.77
N ARG A 165 2.26 15.03 3.13
CA ARG A 165 3.71 14.73 3.11
C ARG A 165 3.87 13.41 3.89
N GLY A 166 4.40 12.39 3.21
CA GLY A 166 4.45 11.02 3.69
C GLY A 166 4.78 10.96 5.19
N ARG A 167 3.97 10.21 5.94
CA ARG A 167 4.04 9.98 7.39
C ARG A 167 5.06 10.91 8.05
N ARG A 168 4.61 12.06 8.59
CA ARG A 168 5.41 12.86 9.54
C ARG A 168 6.16 11.84 10.40
N PRO A 169 7.52 11.84 10.41
CA PRO A 169 8.25 10.85 11.17
C PRO A 169 7.63 10.83 12.55
N LEU A 170 7.21 9.64 12.99
CA LEU A 170 6.63 9.50 14.32
C LEU A 170 7.56 10.25 15.27
N PRO A 171 7.03 11.07 16.19
CA PRO A 171 7.86 11.70 17.19
C PRO A 171 8.82 10.66 17.74
N GLN A 172 10.10 11.01 17.87
CA GLN A 172 11.16 10.05 18.18
C GLN A 172 10.79 9.19 19.42
N ILE A 173 10.10 9.81 20.38
CA ILE A 173 9.53 9.16 21.56
C ILE A 173 8.51 8.05 21.24
N THR A 174 7.68 8.21 20.22
CA THR A 174 6.73 7.19 19.76
C THR A 174 7.42 6.05 19.00
N ILE A 175 8.56 6.32 18.34
CA ILE A 175 9.37 5.28 17.72
C ILE A 175 10.01 4.42 18.82
N TRP A 176 10.67 5.06 19.78
CA TRP A 176 11.32 4.40 20.91
C TRP A 176 10.33 3.59 21.75
N ALA A 177 9.17 4.16 22.10
CA ALA A 177 8.14 3.43 22.85
C ALA A 177 7.67 2.16 22.13
N ARG A 178 7.55 2.20 20.79
CA ARG A 178 7.15 1.04 19.99
C ARG A 178 8.25 -0.01 19.86
N GLU A 179 9.51 0.41 19.88
CA GLU A 179 10.66 -0.49 19.83
C GLU A 179 10.88 -1.20 21.17
N LEU A 180 10.77 -0.45 22.28
CA LEU A 180 10.79 -1.00 23.62
C LEU A 180 9.65 -2.00 23.84
N LYS A 181 8.41 -1.63 23.46
CA LYS A 181 7.25 -2.53 23.52
C LYS A 181 7.51 -3.85 22.78
N ARG A 182 8.02 -3.80 21.55
CA ARG A 182 8.34 -5.01 20.77
C ARG A 182 9.44 -5.85 21.42
N THR A 183 10.44 -5.21 22.02
CA THR A 183 11.55 -5.90 22.68
C THR A 183 11.04 -6.65 23.92
N LEU A 184 10.15 -6.03 24.69
CA LEU A 184 9.50 -6.66 25.85
C LEU A 184 8.48 -7.72 25.45
N GLU A 185 7.73 -7.54 24.35
CA GLU A 185 6.81 -8.58 23.84
C GLU A 185 7.56 -9.85 23.41
N ARG A 186 8.84 -9.75 23.03
CA ARG A 186 9.68 -10.92 22.69
C ARG A 186 10.27 -11.58 23.93
N SER A 187 10.20 -10.96 25.10
CA SER A 187 10.69 -11.57 26.34
C SER A 187 9.78 -12.69 26.83
N SER A 188 8.57 -12.83 26.28
CA SER A 188 7.71 -14.00 26.51
C SER A 188 8.23 -15.28 25.85
N GLU A 189 9.29 -15.20 25.05
CA GLU A 189 9.99 -16.35 24.45
C GLU A 189 11.21 -16.78 25.28
N LEU A 190 11.49 -16.11 26.41
CA LEU A 190 12.55 -16.49 27.36
C LEU A 190 12.06 -17.62 28.26
N ASP A 191 11.92 -18.83 27.71
CA ASP A 191 11.41 -19.98 28.44
C ASP A 191 12.45 -20.65 29.37
N ASP A 192 13.74 -20.34 29.26
CA ASP A 192 14.79 -20.96 30.07
C ASP A 192 15.66 -19.93 30.82
N LEU A 193 15.20 -19.50 32.00
CA LEU A 193 15.96 -18.64 32.93
C LEU A 193 16.80 -19.44 33.95
N GLU A 194 16.73 -20.78 33.89
CA GLU A 194 17.43 -21.68 34.83
C GLU A 194 18.96 -21.60 34.68
N ASP A 195 19.47 -21.39 33.45
CA ASP A 195 20.91 -21.31 33.16
C ASP A 195 21.53 -19.90 33.36
N VAL A 196 20.73 -18.90 33.73
CA VAL A 196 21.24 -17.54 34.00
C VAL A 196 21.87 -17.50 35.39
N SER A 197 23.09 -16.97 35.53
CA SER A 197 23.71 -16.86 36.85
C SER A 197 22.91 -15.95 37.78
N ALA A 198 22.97 -16.18 39.10
CA ALA A 198 22.30 -15.33 40.08
C ALA A 198 22.75 -13.86 40.00
N ALA A 199 24.02 -13.62 39.68
CA ALA A 199 24.57 -12.29 39.46
C ALA A 199 23.98 -11.61 38.21
N ALA A 200 23.90 -12.32 37.09
CA ALA A 200 23.29 -11.80 35.86
C ALA A 200 21.78 -11.53 36.00
N ARG A 201 21.07 -12.36 36.79
CA ARG A 201 19.67 -12.09 37.14
C ARG A 201 19.51 -10.84 38.00
N ALA A 202 20.36 -10.65 39.01
CA ALA A 202 20.32 -9.45 39.85
C ALA A 202 20.58 -8.18 39.02
N GLU A 203 21.61 -8.20 38.17
CA GLU A 203 21.95 -7.09 37.26
C GLU A 203 20.80 -6.79 36.28
N ALA A 204 20.17 -7.82 35.70
CA ALA A 204 19.02 -7.65 34.83
C ALA A 204 17.80 -7.04 35.56
N ILE A 205 17.53 -7.48 36.79
CA ILE A 205 16.44 -6.95 37.62
C ILE A 205 16.67 -5.47 37.93
N ASP A 206 17.89 -5.09 38.34
CA ASP A 206 18.21 -3.70 38.66
C ASP A 206 18.13 -2.81 37.43
N THR A 207 18.64 -3.28 36.28
CA THR A 207 18.52 -2.58 34.99
C THR A 207 17.06 -2.37 34.58
N LEU A 208 16.20 -3.37 34.76
CA LEU A 208 14.77 -3.27 34.44
C LEU A 208 14.04 -2.28 35.36
N ARG A 209 14.40 -2.21 36.65
CA ARG A 209 13.86 -1.22 37.60
C ARG A 209 14.27 0.20 37.25
N GLU A 210 15.53 0.40 36.85
CA GLU A 210 16.00 1.72 36.38
C GLU A 210 15.25 2.16 35.11
N LEU A 211 15.01 1.23 34.18
CA LEU A 211 14.20 1.48 32.99
C LEU A 211 12.75 1.84 33.34
N GLU A 212 12.13 1.12 34.29
CA GLU A 212 10.78 1.42 34.76
C GLU A 212 10.68 2.84 35.32
N ALA A 213 11.59 3.22 36.23
CA ALA A 213 11.63 4.56 36.80
C ALA A 213 11.77 5.65 35.71
N ARG A 214 12.63 5.40 34.72
CA ARG A 214 12.83 6.31 33.59
C ARG A 214 11.60 6.43 32.69
N ILE A 215 10.89 5.34 32.45
CA ILE A 215 9.64 5.33 31.68
C ILE A 215 8.56 6.12 32.42
N GLN A 216 8.44 5.95 33.73
CA GLN A 216 7.49 6.69 34.56
C GLN A 216 7.75 8.21 34.51
N GLU A 217 9.01 8.63 34.62
CA GLU A 217 9.40 10.04 34.48
C GLU A 217 9.04 10.60 33.09
N LEU A 218 9.31 9.84 32.02
CA LEU A 218 8.96 10.24 30.65
C LEU A 218 7.44 10.36 30.47
N CYS A 219 6.65 9.44 31.03
CA CYS A 219 5.19 9.51 31.01
C CYS A 219 4.66 10.76 31.73
N GLN A 220 5.20 11.10 32.90
CA GLN A 220 4.83 12.32 33.63
C GLN A 220 5.16 13.57 32.82
N ARG A 221 6.37 13.65 32.23
CA ARG A 221 6.77 14.77 31.38
C ARG A 221 5.89 14.94 30.15
N LEU A 222 5.48 13.84 29.52
CA LEU A 222 4.56 13.87 28.37
C LEU A 222 3.15 14.27 28.77
N ALA A 223 2.68 13.87 29.95
CA ALA A 223 1.37 14.25 30.49
C ALA A 223 1.30 15.72 30.90
N CYS A 224 2.41 16.30 31.38
CA CYS A 224 2.49 17.73 31.71
C CYS A 224 2.77 18.62 30.49
N ALA A 225 3.20 18.07 29.35
CA ALA A 225 3.50 18.83 28.12
C ALA A 225 2.26 19.15 27.26
N THR A 226 1.07 18.72 27.68
CA THR A 226 -0.21 19.11 27.07
C THR A 226 -0.75 20.38 27.73
N GLU A 227 -0.18 21.53 27.36
CA GLU A 227 -0.78 22.88 27.44
C GLU A 227 -0.41 23.67 26.16
#